data_AF-A0A8H7PR56-F1
#
_entry.id   AF-A0A8H7PR56-F1
#
_cell.length_a   1.000
_cell.length_b   1.000
_cell.length_c   1.000
_cell.angle_alpha   90.00
_cell.angle_beta   90.00
_cell.angle_gamma   90.00
#
_symmetry.space_group_name_H-M   'P 1'
#
loop_
_entity.id
_entity.type
_entity.pdbx_description
1 polymer ?
#
loop_
_entity_poly.entity_id
_entity_poly.type
_entity_poly.pdbx_seq_one_letter_code
_entity_poly.pdbx_strand_id
1 'polypeptide(L)'
;MDPYEQTQSSASIPDEYVDEEEHLRELEAELAPKGADYYGILNISKEASEDQIKDSYKKLCRVFHPDKHTNEEKKRAAETQFQVIQKAYEVLVNPTKRILYDTYGESGLTAGNEIGPKLKTPEEMRAEYEKQARLKKEQDLENLVRSKGEFQINLNASQVFDPYDPPVLHGFGQAKKPQRKSPFDVLARAQVQQLFMKHSFETQVGPSTHAVLSGSMVSRGGMGGGNIIGTIRHTVSPRFWVEGGVGLLKPRALTFKTFFNVSSDSFINTVAQARTIYAPPILTVTAGRRIFAAATGYMTYRTGEWNLGDWGRGYGQGMDKSSISMGLAGQGKRKNYSCEIQTGIIASHIAVDYTYRMVDSTRIRVGGSLSTVGGLMASIGSDHKLTQHARFGMAMECGVPSGVVVKFKVTRLGQRVVIPIVMSGEFNIKLAFWGAVVPASVAVITDHFLLKPRRKKQLADKIQELREEHADYLAQRKTEAEQAQLILADSASRKTKAEEAKNGLVIVEARYGKGSDMIDVTVAIQALVHESKLTIPGGHAKSNILGFYDPCLGEAKQLIIKYRFQHRLHEVCVDDTAPVACPLR
;
A
#
# COMPACT_ATOMS: atom_id res chain seq x y z
N MET A 1 -43.68 -10.73 -6.00
CA MET A 1 -42.69 -9.66 -5.84
C MET A 1 -41.60 -10.22 -4.94
N ASP A 2 -40.55 -10.74 -5.55
CA ASP A 2 -39.45 -11.44 -4.89
C ASP A 2 -38.28 -10.43 -4.74
N PRO A 3 -37.70 -10.21 -3.53
CA PRO A 3 -36.76 -9.11 -3.31
C PRO A 3 -35.29 -9.45 -3.65
N TYR A 4 -35.02 -10.41 -4.53
CA TYR A 4 -33.66 -10.85 -4.87
C TYR A 4 -33.31 -10.78 -6.36
N GLU A 5 -33.67 -9.68 -7.02
CA GLU A 5 -33.12 -9.34 -8.34
C GLU A 5 -32.51 -7.95 -8.31
N GLN A 6 -31.20 -7.86 -8.03
CA GLN A 6 -30.36 -6.75 -8.47
C GLN A 6 -29.00 -7.26 -8.97
N THR A 7 -28.94 -7.39 -10.29
CA THR A 7 -27.81 -7.03 -11.17
C THR A 7 -26.43 -7.59 -10.83
N GLN A 8 -26.07 -8.66 -11.53
CA GLN A 8 -24.70 -8.97 -11.93
C GLN A 8 -24.14 -7.79 -12.75
N SER A 9 -23.50 -6.86 -12.05
CA SER A 9 -22.60 -5.89 -12.67
C SER A 9 -21.31 -6.61 -13.02
N SER A 10 -20.99 -6.65 -14.31
CA SER A 10 -19.69 -7.01 -14.86
C SER A 10 -18.55 -6.60 -13.94
N ALA A 11 -17.75 -7.58 -13.52
CA ALA A 11 -16.53 -7.36 -12.75
C ALA A 11 -15.52 -6.59 -13.61
N SER A 12 -15.58 -5.26 -13.58
CA SER A 12 -14.42 -4.44 -13.85
C SER A 12 -13.47 -4.65 -12.68
N ILE A 13 -12.34 -5.29 -12.97
CA ILE A 13 -11.18 -5.44 -12.08
C ILE A 13 -10.95 -4.10 -11.37
N PRO A 14 -10.92 -4.03 -10.02
CA PRO A 14 -10.56 -2.81 -9.35
C PRO A 14 -9.09 -2.50 -9.65
N ASP A 15 -8.80 -1.28 -10.12
CA ASP A 15 -7.46 -0.67 -10.07
C ASP A 15 -7.06 -0.49 -8.59
N GLU A 16 -6.79 -1.58 -7.90
CA GLU A 16 -6.29 -1.60 -6.53
C GLU A 16 -4.75 -1.51 -6.59
N TYR A 17 -4.19 -0.46 -6.00
CA TYR A 17 -2.75 -0.27 -5.89
C TYR A 17 -2.21 -1.35 -4.93
N VAL A 18 -1.79 -2.48 -5.49
CA VAL A 18 -1.14 -3.57 -4.77
C VAL A 18 0.15 -3.03 -4.13
N ASP A 19 0.41 -3.34 -2.85
CA ASP A 19 1.66 -2.97 -2.18
C ASP A 19 2.82 -3.48 -3.04
N GLU A 20 3.87 -2.69 -3.32
CA GLU A 20 4.92 -3.07 -4.28
C GLU A 20 5.52 -4.45 -3.94
N GLU A 21 5.64 -4.77 -2.65
CA GLU A 21 6.07 -6.10 -2.20
C GLU A 21 4.99 -7.17 -2.37
N GLU A 22 3.71 -6.84 -2.23
CA GLU A 22 2.61 -7.80 -2.44
C GLU A 22 2.47 -8.11 -3.93
N HIS A 23 2.60 -7.11 -4.80
CA HIS A 23 2.62 -7.29 -6.24
C HIS A 23 3.87 -8.06 -6.67
N LEU A 24 5.02 -7.75 -6.08
CA LEU A 24 6.24 -8.52 -6.29
C LEU A 24 6.11 -9.96 -5.78
N ARG A 25 5.44 -10.21 -4.65
CA ARG A 25 5.16 -11.57 -4.16
C ARG A 25 4.18 -12.32 -5.05
N GLU A 26 3.16 -11.64 -5.57
CA GLU A 26 2.23 -12.20 -6.56
C GLU A 26 2.97 -12.56 -7.84
N LEU A 27 3.81 -11.64 -8.34
CA LEU A 27 4.71 -11.88 -9.48
C LEU A 27 5.68 -13.02 -9.20
N GLU A 28 6.34 -13.08 -8.05
CA GLU A 28 7.21 -14.18 -7.64
C GLU A 28 6.45 -15.51 -7.59
N ALA A 29 5.22 -15.52 -7.07
CA ALA A 29 4.36 -16.70 -7.05
C ALA A 29 3.83 -17.09 -8.45
N GLU A 30 3.64 -16.14 -9.35
CA GLU A 30 3.31 -16.37 -10.75
C GLU A 30 4.49 -16.90 -11.55
N LEU A 31 5.69 -16.35 -11.32
CA LEU A 31 6.94 -16.68 -11.98
C LEU A 31 7.57 -17.98 -11.45
N ALA A 32 7.19 -18.40 -10.24
CA ALA A 32 7.61 -19.68 -9.69
C ALA A 32 7.15 -20.84 -10.58
N PRO A 33 7.96 -21.90 -10.74
CA PRO A 33 7.60 -23.05 -11.55
C PRO A 33 6.36 -23.74 -10.96
N LYS A 34 5.21 -23.48 -11.59
CA LYS A 34 3.94 -24.12 -11.24
C LYS A 34 3.91 -25.53 -11.82
N GLY A 35 3.30 -26.44 -11.05
CA GLY A 35 2.94 -27.76 -11.52
C GLY A 35 2.02 -27.70 -12.74
N ALA A 36 1.94 -28.79 -13.50
CA ALA A 36 1.20 -28.80 -14.74
C ALA A 36 -0.31 -28.59 -14.49
N ASP A 37 -0.94 -27.72 -15.28
CA ASP A 37 -2.40 -27.55 -15.24
C ASP A 37 -3.08 -28.66 -16.06
N TYR A 38 -3.68 -29.63 -15.38
CA TYR A 38 -4.29 -30.79 -16.01
C TYR A 38 -5.52 -30.45 -16.84
N TYR A 39 -6.25 -29.38 -16.48
CA TYR A 39 -7.37 -28.91 -17.30
C TYR A 39 -6.87 -28.30 -18.61
N GLY A 40 -5.76 -27.56 -18.57
CA GLY A 40 -5.07 -27.03 -19.75
C GLY A 40 -4.53 -28.12 -20.66
N ILE A 41 -3.89 -29.16 -20.10
CA ILE A 41 -3.37 -30.31 -20.85
C ILE A 41 -4.49 -31.03 -21.61
N LEU A 42 -5.63 -31.27 -20.96
CA LEU A 42 -6.79 -31.91 -21.59
C LEU A 42 -7.66 -30.92 -22.40
N ASN A 43 -7.32 -29.62 -22.42
CA ASN A 43 -8.07 -28.54 -23.07
C ASN A 43 -9.58 -28.57 -22.74
N ILE A 44 -9.92 -28.65 -21.45
CA ILE A 44 -11.29 -28.70 -20.94
C ILE A 44 -11.52 -27.63 -19.86
N SER A 45 -12.78 -27.27 -19.63
CA SER A 45 -13.15 -26.35 -18.54
C SER A 45 -12.98 -27.03 -17.18
N LYS A 46 -12.72 -26.24 -16.12
CA LYS A 46 -12.77 -26.72 -14.72
C LYS A 46 -14.15 -27.27 -14.34
N GLU A 47 -15.20 -26.82 -15.02
CA GLU A 47 -16.59 -27.27 -14.84
C GLU A 47 -16.96 -28.47 -15.75
N ALA A 48 -15.99 -29.06 -16.46
CA ALA A 48 -16.26 -30.15 -17.39
C ALA A 48 -16.82 -31.41 -16.69
N SER A 49 -17.76 -32.06 -17.38
CA SER A 49 -18.34 -33.34 -16.93
C SER A 49 -17.36 -34.50 -17.11
N GLU A 50 -17.58 -35.61 -16.39
CA GLU A 50 -16.74 -36.80 -16.53
C GLU A 50 -16.71 -37.35 -17.97
N ASP A 51 -17.82 -37.24 -18.69
CA ASP A 51 -17.91 -37.69 -20.08
C ASP A 51 -17.03 -36.82 -21.00
N GLN A 52 -17.01 -35.50 -20.77
CA GLN A 52 -16.13 -34.58 -21.50
C GLN A 52 -14.64 -34.87 -21.20
N ILE A 53 -14.30 -35.21 -19.95
CA ILE A 53 -12.95 -35.61 -19.56
C ILE A 53 -12.53 -36.88 -20.31
N LYS A 54 -13.38 -37.92 -20.31
CA LYS A 54 -13.13 -39.19 -21.00
C LYS A 54 -13.00 -39.00 -22.51
N ASP A 55 -13.84 -38.17 -23.10
CA ASP A 55 -13.82 -37.92 -24.54
C ASP A 55 -12.59 -37.14 -24.98
N SER A 56 -12.17 -36.13 -24.21
CA SER A 56 -10.91 -35.41 -24.49
C SER A 56 -9.70 -36.33 -24.37
N TYR A 57 -9.62 -37.12 -23.29
CA TYR A 57 -8.56 -38.10 -23.08
C TYR A 57 -8.46 -39.09 -24.26
N LYS A 58 -9.58 -39.68 -24.69
CA LYS A 58 -9.61 -40.59 -25.86
C LYS A 58 -9.09 -39.93 -27.13
N LYS A 59 -9.43 -38.65 -27.37
CA LYS A 59 -8.96 -37.89 -28.55
C LYS A 59 -7.45 -37.69 -28.49
N LEU A 60 -6.91 -37.30 -27.34
CA LEU A 60 -5.47 -37.08 -27.14
C LEU A 60 -4.69 -38.39 -27.22
N CYS A 61 -5.14 -39.48 -26.60
CA CYS A 61 -4.51 -40.79 -26.70
C CYS A 61 -4.38 -41.26 -28.15
N ARG A 62 -5.39 -41.02 -29.00
CA ARG A 62 -5.32 -41.40 -30.43
C ARG A 62 -4.22 -40.67 -31.20
N VAL A 63 -3.75 -39.53 -30.72
CA VAL A 63 -2.71 -38.72 -31.36
C VAL A 63 -1.34 -39.00 -30.74
N PHE A 64 -1.27 -39.10 -29.41
CA PHE A 64 -0.01 -39.26 -28.66
C PHE A 64 0.34 -40.73 -28.32
N HIS A 65 -0.36 -41.74 -28.86
CA HIS A 65 0.01 -43.14 -28.64
C HIS A 65 1.37 -43.48 -29.28
N PRO A 66 2.31 -44.11 -28.55
CA PRO A 66 3.66 -44.40 -29.07
C PRO A 66 3.65 -45.31 -30.31
N ASP A 67 2.75 -46.29 -30.39
CA ASP A 67 2.67 -47.23 -31.53
C ASP A 67 2.30 -46.60 -32.88
N LYS A 68 1.77 -45.37 -32.88
CA LYS A 68 1.42 -44.69 -34.14
C LYS A 68 2.59 -44.00 -34.82
N HIS A 69 3.71 -43.85 -34.11
CA HIS A 69 4.86 -43.08 -34.57
C HIS A 69 6.01 -44.02 -34.92
N THR A 70 6.43 -44.01 -36.18
CA THR A 70 7.50 -44.87 -36.70
C THR A 70 8.90 -44.31 -36.44
N ASN A 71 9.04 -42.98 -36.34
CA ASN A 71 10.33 -42.35 -36.03
C ASN A 71 10.64 -42.47 -34.54
N GLU A 72 11.87 -42.86 -34.19
CA GLU A 72 12.29 -43.01 -32.78
C GLU A 72 12.15 -41.71 -31.97
N GLU A 73 12.49 -40.56 -32.55
CA GLU A 73 12.36 -39.25 -31.88
C GLU A 73 10.90 -38.90 -31.57
N LYS A 74 10.00 -39.07 -32.55
CA LYS A 74 8.56 -38.87 -32.35
C LYS A 74 7.98 -39.86 -31.36
N LYS A 75 8.48 -41.09 -31.34
CA LYS A 75 8.04 -42.15 -30.40
C LYS A 75 8.41 -41.81 -28.95
N ARG A 76 9.65 -41.36 -28.70
CA ARG A 76 10.09 -40.92 -27.36
C ARG A 76 9.30 -39.69 -26.89
N ALA A 77 9.13 -38.70 -27.76
CA ALA A 77 8.32 -37.51 -27.46
C ALA A 77 6.83 -37.86 -27.21
N ALA A 78 6.29 -38.84 -27.93
CA ALA A 78 4.92 -39.31 -27.72
C ALA A 78 4.77 -40.01 -26.37
N GLU A 79 5.75 -40.83 -25.98
CA GLU A 79 5.76 -41.51 -24.68
C GLU A 79 5.77 -40.53 -23.50
N THR A 80 6.63 -39.50 -23.54
CA THR A 80 6.70 -38.50 -22.46
C THR A 80 5.39 -37.72 -22.34
N GLN A 81 4.84 -37.23 -23.44
CA GLN A 81 3.57 -36.49 -23.45
C GLN A 81 2.38 -37.38 -23.09
N PHE A 82 2.39 -38.64 -23.50
CA PHE A 82 1.34 -39.61 -23.17
C PHE A 82 1.26 -39.85 -21.66
N GLN A 83 2.40 -39.98 -20.97
CA GLN A 83 2.43 -40.11 -19.51
C GLN A 83 1.81 -38.89 -18.80
N VAL A 84 2.08 -37.67 -19.30
CA VAL A 84 1.50 -36.44 -18.75
C VAL A 84 -0.01 -36.41 -18.96
N ILE A 85 -0.50 -36.78 -20.15
CA ILE A 85 -1.93 -36.86 -20.48
C ILE A 85 -2.63 -37.92 -19.61
N GLN A 86 -2.00 -39.08 -19.42
CA GLN A 86 -2.53 -40.16 -18.59
C GLN A 86 -2.64 -39.71 -17.12
N LYS A 87 -1.60 -39.07 -16.59
CA LYS A 87 -1.60 -38.53 -15.22
C LYS A 87 -2.73 -37.51 -15.03
N ALA A 88 -2.91 -36.60 -16.00
CA ALA A 88 -4.00 -35.61 -15.98
C ALA A 88 -5.38 -36.29 -15.91
N TYR A 89 -5.60 -37.32 -16.74
CA TYR A 89 -6.85 -38.07 -16.75
C TYR A 89 -7.11 -38.82 -15.44
N GLU A 90 -6.11 -39.52 -14.90
CA GLU A 90 -6.24 -40.28 -13.64
C GLU A 90 -6.60 -39.41 -12.44
N VAL A 91 -6.10 -38.17 -12.43
CA VAL A 91 -6.41 -37.19 -11.40
C VAL A 91 -7.82 -36.64 -11.58
N LEU A 92 -8.17 -36.21 -12.79
CA LEU A 92 -9.42 -35.50 -13.06
C LEU A 92 -10.65 -36.40 -13.11
N VAL A 93 -10.48 -37.68 -13.45
CA VAL A 93 -11.59 -38.65 -13.47
C VAL A 93 -11.98 -39.12 -12.07
N ASN A 94 -11.05 -39.05 -11.10
CA ASN A 94 -11.32 -39.46 -9.73
C ASN A 94 -11.83 -38.25 -8.92
N PRO A 95 -13.07 -38.28 -8.39
CA PRO A 95 -13.68 -37.12 -7.75
C PRO A 95 -12.89 -36.64 -6.52
N THR A 96 -12.32 -37.55 -5.73
CA THR A 96 -11.51 -37.19 -4.55
C THR A 96 -10.19 -36.55 -4.94
N LYS A 97 -9.50 -37.09 -5.96
CA LYS A 97 -8.25 -36.49 -6.47
C LYS A 97 -8.49 -35.15 -7.16
N ARG A 98 -9.60 -35.01 -7.90
CA ARG A 98 -10.01 -33.76 -8.54
C ARG A 98 -10.25 -32.65 -7.52
N ILE A 99 -10.99 -32.92 -6.44
CA ILE A 99 -11.20 -31.94 -5.36
C ILE A 99 -9.85 -31.51 -4.73
N LEU A 100 -8.97 -32.48 -4.47
CA LEU A 100 -7.66 -32.21 -3.87
C LEU A 100 -6.79 -31.34 -4.80
N TYR A 101 -6.84 -31.63 -6.10
CA TYR A 101 -6.15 -30.85 -7.13
C TYR A 101 -6.74 -29.43 -7.28
N ASP A 102 -8.07 -29.30 -7.28
CA ASP A 102 -8.74 -28.00 -7.39
C ASP A 102 -8.44 -27.10 -6.17
N THR A 103 -8.24 -27.72 -4.99
CA THR A 103 -7.96 -27.00 -3.74
C THR A 103 -6.48 -26.64 -3.57
N TYR A 104 -5.58 -27.55 -3.92
CA TYR A 104 -4.15 -27.45 -3.58
C TYR A 104 -3.19 -27.59 -4.77
N GLY A 105 -3.69 -27.70 -6.00
CA GLY A 105 -2.91 -27.92 -7.21
C GLY A 105 -2.18 -29.27 -7.23
N GLU A 106 -1.14 -29.40 -8.07
CA GLU A 106 -0.35 -30.63 -8.18
C GLU A 106 0.31 -31.03 -6.85
N SER A 107 0.66 -30.05 -6.01
CA SER A 107 1.20 -30.26 -4.66
C SER A 107 0.29 -31.08 -3.75
N GLY A 108 -1.04 -30.97 -3.91
CA GLY A 108 -1.98 -31.76 -3.12
C GLY A 108 -1.95 -33.25 -3.44
N LEU A 109 -1.59 -33.62 -4.67
CA LEU A 109 -1.69 -35.01 -5.16
C LEU A 109 -0.49 -35.87 -4.79
N THR A 110 0.70 -35.28 -4.73
CA THR A 110 1.93 -35.97 -4.32
C THR A 110 1.94 -36.25 -2.82
N ALA A 111 1.19 -35.46 -2.05
CA ALA A 111 1.06 -35.55 -0.60
C ALA A 111 0.00 -36.58 -0.16
N GLY A 112 0.10 -37.82 -0.66
CA GLY A 112 -0.70 -38.93 -0.14
C GLY A 112 -0.44 -39.13 1.36
N ASN A 113 -1.36 -38.63 2.20
CA ASN A 113 -1.40 -38.70 3.67
C ASN A 113 -0.50 -37.76 4.51
N GLU A 114 0.25 -36.83 3.93
CA GLU A 114 1.00 -35.84 4.72
C GLU A 114 0.80 -34.44 4.15
N ILE A 115 -0.32 -33.80 4.50
CA ILE A 115 -0.54 -32.37 4.25
C ILE A 115 0.35 -31.59 5.22
N GLY A 116 1.64 -31.53 4.89
CA GLY A 116 2.59 -30.55 5.36
C GLY A 116 3.01 -29.65 4.18
N PRO A 117 3.34 -28.37 4.41
CA PRO A 117 3.90 -27.53 3.37
C PRO A 117 5.15 -28.20 2.77
N LYS A 118 5.36 -28.04 1.44
CA LYS A 118 6.56 -28.48 0.69
C LYS A 118 7.78 -28.49 1.63
N LEU A 119 8.31 -29.67 1.96
CA LEU A 119 9.53 -29.77 2.77
C LEU A 119 10.65 -29.14 1.94
N LYS A 120 10.88 -27.85 2.18
CA LYS A 120 12.06 -27.10 1.74
C LYS A 120 13.29 -27.93 2.11
N THR A 121 14.33 -27.90 1.28
CA THR A 121 15.54 -28.68 1.57
C THR A 121 16.08 -28.32 2.96
N PRO A 122 16.79 -29.21 3.68
CA PRO A 122 17.30 -28.90 5.03
C PRO A 122 18.14 -27.61 5.07
N GLU A 123 18.79 -27.27 3.96
CA GLU A 123 19.58 -26.04 3.79
C GLU A 123 18.68 -24.82 3.58
N GLU A 124 17.67 -24.90 2.72
CA GLU A 124 16.68 -23.83 2.54
C GLU A 124 15.85 -23.57 3.82
N MET A 125 15.49 -24.63 4.57
CA MET A 125 14.80 -24.52 5.85
C MET A 125 15.65 -23.79 6.88
N ARG A 126 16.94 -24.13 6.98
CA ARG A 126 17.88 -23.46 7.89
C ARG A 126 18.06 -22.00 7.51
N ALA A 127 18.26 -21.71 6.22
CA ALA A 127 18.42 -20.34 5.73
C ALA A 127 17.17 -19.49 5.99
N GLU A 128 15.97 -20.03 5.78
CA GLU A 128 14.73 -19.32 6.10
C GLU A 128 14.49 -19.17 7.60
N TYR A 129 14.76 -20.21 8.40
CA TYR A 129 14.64 -20.12 9.86
C TYR A 129 15.62 -19.07 10.40
N GLU A 130 16.85 -19.03 9.91
CA GLU A 130 17.84 -18.01 10.26
C GLU A 130 17.38 -16.62 9.84
N LYS A 131 16.81 -16.48 8.63
CA LYS A 131 16.24 -15.23 8.13
C LYS A 131 15.06 -14.76 9.00
N GLN A 132 14.12 -15.65 9.33
CA GLN A 132 12.97 -15.35 10.19
C GLN A 132 13.38 -15.06 11.63
N ALA A 133 14.34 -15.81 12.20
CA ALA A 133 14.86 -15.59 13.54
C ALA A 133 15.58 -14.25 13.64
N ARG A 134 16.37 -13.87 12.62
CA ARG A 134 17.03 -12.57 12.54
C ARG A 134 16.00 -11.44 12.46
N LEU A 135 15.00 -11.54 11.58
CA LEU A 135 13.93 -10.55 11.44
C LEU A 135 13.11 -10.39 12.72
N LYS A 136 12.73 -11.51 13.36
CA LYS A 136 11.99 -11.49 14.63
C LYS A 136 12.82 -10.88 15.74
N LYS A 137 14.11 -11.25 15.84
CA LYS A 137 15.03 -10.68 16.83
C LYS A 137 15.23 -9.18 16.59
N GLU A 138 15.32 -8.74 15.35
CA GLU A 138 15.42 -7.32 14.99
C GLU A 138 14.13 -6.56 15.32
N GLN A 139 12.96 -7.11 15.01
CA GLN A 139 11.65 -6.56 15.39
C GLN A 139 11.45 -6.51 16.91
N ASP A 140 11.86 -7.55 17.64
CA ASP A 140 11.79 -7.59 19.10
C ASP A 140 12.73 -6.53 19.69
N LEU A 141 13.95 -6.38 19.16
CA LEU A 141 14.89 -5.32 19.55
C LEU A 141 14.35 -3.91 19.25
N GLU A 142 13.74 -3.69 18.10
CA GLU A 142 13.11 -2.42 17.73
C GLU A 142 11.86 -2.13 18.58
N ASN A 143 11.07 -3.16 18.91
CA ASN A 143 9.92 -3.06 19.80
C ASN A 143 10.31 -2.79 21.26
N LEU A 144 11.48 -3.28 21.71
CA LEU A 144 12.02 -3.02 23.04
C LEU A 144 12.47 -1.56 23.20
N VAL A 145 12.95 -0.94 22.12
CA VAL A 145 13.37 0.47 22.10
C VAL A 145 12.46 1.24 21.15
N ARG A 146 11.26 1.61 21.64
CA ARG A 146 10.34 2.48 20.90
C ARG A 146 10.86 3.91 20.84
N SER A 147 11.86 4.11 20.00
CA SER A 147 12.43 5.40 19.67
C SER A 147 11.43 6.22 18.86
N LYS A 148 11.06 7.39 19.39
CA LYS A 148 10.23 8.37 18.66
C LYS A 148 10.96 9.70 18.63
N GLY A 149 11.18 10.21 17.43
CA GLY A 149 11.82 11.50 17.20
C GLY A 149 10.87 12.45 16.48
N GLU A 150 10.80 13.71 16.90
CA GLU A 150 10.12 14.78 16.20
C GLU A 150 11.08 15.96 16.06
N PHE A 151 11.36 16.33 14.81
CA PHE A 151 12.22 17.44 14.45
C PHE A 151 11.38 18.44 13.68
N GLN A 152 11.39 19.70 14.11
CA GLN A 152 10.65 20.76 13.46
C GLN A 152 11.55 21.97 13.20
N ILE A 153 11.59 22.40 11.95
CA ILE A 153 12.37 23.55 11.49
C ILE A 153 11.38 24.57 10.96
N ASN A 154 11.08 25.60 11.76
CA ASN A 154 10.21 26.70 11.34
C ASN A 154 11.02 27.71 10.55
N LEU A 155 10.69 27.84 9.27
CA LEU A 155 11.28 28.80 8.35
C LEU A 155 10.32 29.98 8.18
N ASN A 156 10.81 31.19 8.42
CA ASN A 156 10.11 32.40 8.06
C ASN A 156 10.60 32.87 6.68
N ALA A 157 9.73 32.76 5.68
CA ALA A 157 9.98 33.20 4.32
C ALA A 157 9.16 34.45 3.97
N SER A 158 8.57 35.17 4.94
CA SER A 158 7.74 36.34 4.65
C SER A 158 8.47 37.41 3.82
N GLN A 159 9.76 37.63 4.10
CA GLN A 159 10.62 38.59 3.37
C GLN A 159 10.97 38.16 1.94
N VAL A 160 10.79 36.88 1.60
CA VAL A 160 10.96 36.34 0.24
C VAL A 160 9.76 36.75 -0.63
N PHE A 161 8.58 36.81 -0.02
CA PHE A 161 7.31 37.11 -0.68
C PHE A 161 6.82 38.55 -0.48
N ASP A 162 7.55 39.36 0.28
CA ASP A 162 7.27 40.79 0.43
C ASP A 162 7.61 41.52 -0.87
N PRO A 163 6.62 42.14 -1.55
CA PRO A 163 6.86 42.91 -2.77
C PRO A 163 7.67 44.19 -2.53
N TYR A 164 7.82 44.63 -1.27
CA TYR A 164 8.51 45.87 -0.94
C TYR A 164 9.96 45.61 -0.48
N ASP A 165 10.92 45.87 -1.36
CA ASP A 165 12.32 46.06 -0.95
C ASP A 165 12.49 47.53 -0.51
N PRO A 166 12.76 47.83 0.78
CA PRO A 166 13.01 49.19 1.19
C PRO A 166 14.25 49.73 0.44
N PRO A 167 14.21 50.96 -0.10
CA PRO A 167 15.37 51.54 -0.75
C PRO A 167 16.51 51.67 0.25
N VAL A 168 17.67 51.12 -0.07
CA VAL A 168 18.87 51.27 0.75
C VAL A 168 19.30 52.74 0.67
N LEU A 169 18.99 53.52 1.71
CA LEU A 169 19.44 54.91 1.82
C LEU A 169 20.89 54.90 2.32
N HIS A 170 21.83 55.27 1.47
CA HIS A 170 23.23 55.50 1.84
C HIS A 170 23.50 57.00 1.76
N GLY A 171 23.67 57.67 2.91
CA GLY A 171 24.10 59.07 3.01
C GLY A 171 23.24 60.09 2.24
N PHE A 172 23.67 61.35 2.26
CA PHE A 172 23.03 62.43 1.52
C PHE A 172 23.25 62.23 0.01
N GLY A 173 22.30 61.56 -0.66
CA GLY A 173 22.21 61.60 -2.13
C GLY A 173 21.88 60.28 -2.81
N GLN A 174 20.67 60.24 -3.39
CA GLN A 174 20.15 59.30 -4.39
C GLN A 174 19.91 57.84 -3.97
N ALA A 175 18.63 57.46 -4.01
CA ALA A 175 18.21 56.06 -3.95
C ALA A 175 18.73 55.31 -5.19
N LYS A 176 19.60 54.31 -4.99
CA LYS A 176 19.98 53.39 -6.07
C LYS A 176 18.74 52.60 -6.52
N LYS A 177 18.52 52.51 -7.84
CA LYS A 177 17.50 51.62 -8.42
C LYS A 177 17.75 50.17 -7.94
N PRO A 178 16.72 49.41 -7.57
CA PRO A 178 16.88 48.04 -7.09
C PRO A 178 17.59 47.20 -8.17
N GLN A 179 18.74 46.63 -7.83
CA GLN A 179 19.44 45.69 -8.71
C GLN A 179 18.59 44.41 -8.85
N ARG A 180 18.56 43.83 -10.06
CA ARG A 180 17.95 42.51 -10.28
C ARG A 180 18.71 41.47 -9.46
N LYS A 181 18.13 41.06 -8.33
CA LYS A 181 18.65 40.02 -7.45
C LYS A 181 18.46 38.65 -8.11
N SER A 182 19.44 37.76 -7.95
CA SER A 182 19.28 36.38 -8.41
C SER A 182 18.19 35.66 -7.58
N PRO A 183 17.53 34.62 -8.09
CA PRO A 183 16.54 33.86 -7.32
C PRO A 183 17.09 33.31 -6.00
N PHE A 184 18.39 32.98 -5.97
CA PHE A 184 19.07 32.51 -4.77
C PHE A 184 19.26 33.61 -3.72
N ASP A 185 19.51 34.86 -4.14
CA ASP A 185 19.60 36.01 -3.22
C ASP A 185 18.25 36.34 -2.57
N VAL A 186 17.14 36.05 -3.26
CA VAL A 186 15.79 36.22 -2.71
C VAL A 186 15.48 35.10 -1.71
N LEU A 187 15.85 33.85 -2.02
CA LEU A 187 15.70 32.71 -1.10
C LEU A 187 16.57 32.84 0.15
N ALA A 188 17.73 33.48 0.06
CA ALA A 188 18.62 33.74 1.19
C ALA A 188 18.00 34.63 2.29
N ARG A 189 16.87 35.31 2.01
CA ARG A 189 16.11 36.09 3.00
C ARG A 189 15.28 35.22 3.94
N ALA A 190 15.08 33.94 3.61
CA ALA A 190 14.37 33.04 4.50
C ALA A 190 15.21 32.80 5.76
N GLN A 191 14.61 33.01 6.93
CA GLN A 191 15.28 32.86 8.22
C GLN A 191 14.72 31.69 8.99
N VAL A 192 15.58 30.96 9.72
CA VAL A 192 15.14 29.95 10.68
C VAL A 192 14.59 30.67 11.92
N GLN A 193 13.27 30.66 12.10
CA GLN A 193 12.62 31.31 13.24
C GLN A 193 12.73 30.47 14.52
N GLN A 194 12.59 29.15 14.37
CA GLN A 194 12.63 28.22 15.48
C GLN A 194 13.11 26.83 15.04
N LEU A 195 13.95 26.23 15.89
CA LEU A 195 14.23 24.79 15.85
C LEU A 195 13.55 24.14 17.06
N PHE A 196 12.86 23.03 16.83
CA PHE A 196 12.28 22.19 17.87
C PHE A 196 12.71 20.76 17.64
N MET A 197 13.16 20.09 18.69
CA MET A 197 13.54 18.69 18.65
C MET A 197 12.97 18.02 19.89
N LYS A 198 12.28 16.90 19.70
CA LYS A 198 11.81 16.05 20.79
C LYS A 198 12.18 14.62 20.46
N HIS A 199 12.82 13.95 21.39
CA HIS A 199 13.16 12.54 21.23
C HIS A 199 12.80 11.80 22.50
N SER A 200 11.99 10.75 22.39
CA SER A 200 11.61 9.88 23.50
C SER A 200 11.98 8.43 23.25
N PHE A 201 12.43 7.78 24.31
CA PHE A 201 12.63 6.34 24.41
C PHE A 201 11.63 5.80 25.42
N GLU A 202 10.86 4.79 25.03
CA GLU A 202 9.93 4.08 25.90
C GLU A 202 10.45 2.65 26.08
N THR A 203 10.56 2.21 27.34
CA THR A 203 10.96 0.85 27.70
C THR A 203 9.99 0.29 28.73
N GLN A 204 9.78 -1.03 28.68
CA GLN A 204 8.93 -1.73 29.63
C GLN A 204 9.80 -2.30 30.76
N VAL A 205 9.67 -1.75 31.96
CA VAL A 205 10.43 -2.20 33.15
C VAL A 205 9.79 -3.44 33.77
N GLY A 206 8.47 -3.58 33.64
CA GLY A 206 7.72 -4.76 34.04
C GLY A 206 6.37 -4.86 33.33
N PRO A 207 5.56 -5.91 33.58
CA PRO A 207 4.34 -6.17 32.81
C PRO A 207 3.34 -5.01 32.80
N SER A 208 3.25 -4.26 33.90
CA SER A 208 2.32 -3.13 34.07
C SER A 208 3.01 -1.76 34.15
N THR A 209 4.34 -1.70 34.03
CA THR A 209 5.14 -0.49 34.27
C THR A 209 5.99 -0.12 33.07
N HIS A 210 5.78 1.10 32.57
CA HIS A 210 6.54 1.68 31.47
C HIS A 210 7.35 2.87 31.96
N ALA A 211 8.61 2.93 31.56
CA ALA A 211 9.47 4.08 31.77
C ALA A 211 9.67 4.78 30.42
N VAL A 212 9.52 6.10 30.40
CA VAL A 212 9.79 6.93 29.23
C VAL A 212 10.83 7.97 29.61
N LEU A 213 11.90 8.03 28.83
CA LEU A 213 12.89 9.10 28.90
C LEU A 213 12.73 9.97 27.67
N SER A 214 12.45 11.26 27.85
CA SER A 214 12.25 12.18 26.73
C SER A 214 13.13 13.41 26.85
N GLY A 215 13.92 13.70 25.82
CA GLY A 215 14.60 14.97 25.63
C GLY A 215 13.76 15.88 24.75
N SER A 216 13.65 17.16 25.12
CA SER A 216 13.06 18.20 24.28
C SER A 216 13.98 19.41 24.26
N MET A 217 14.08 20.05 23.10
CA MET A 217 14.88 21.23 22.85
C MET A 217 14.08 22.20 21.99
N VAL A 218 14.13 23.48 22.34
CA VAL A 218 13.60 24.59 21.55
C VAL A 218 14.72 25.61 21.42
N SER A 219 15.01 26.07 20.20
CA SER A 219 15.85 27.24 19.94
C SER A 219 15.07 28.27 19.15
N ARG A 220 15.06 29.51 19.63
CA ARG A 220 14.37 30.66 19.02
C ARG A 220 15.25 31.90 19.15
N GLY A 221 15.51 32.60 18.04
CA GLY A 221 16.24 33.88 18.07
C GLY A 221 17.63 33.80 18.73
N GLY A 222 18.37 32.72 18.48
CA GLY A 222 19.71 32.50 19.05
C GLY A 222 19.74 32.01 20.50
N MET A 223 18.60 32.00 21.21
CA MET A 223 18.48 31.42 22.55
C MET A 223 17.85 30.03 22.47
N GLY A 224 18.56 29.04 23.04
CA GLY A 224 18.13 27.65 23.11
C GLY A 224 17.92 27.19 24.54
N GLY A 225 16.86 26.42 24.76
CA GLY A 225 16.59 25.73 26.02
C GLY A 225 16.21 24.28 25.75
N GLY A 226 16.68 23.38 26.60
CA GLY A 226 16.31 21.98 26.55
C GLY A 226 15.98 21.43 27.93
N ASN A 227 15.13 20.41 27.96
CA ASN A 227 14.85 19.67 29.18
C ASN A 227 14.81 18.18 28.88
N ILE A 228 15.22 17.39 29.87
CA ILE A 228 15.11 15.94 29.86
C ILE A 228 14.07 15.58 30.91
N ILE A 229 13.04 14.85 30.52
CA ILE A 229 11.92 14.46 31.36
C ILE A 229 11.91 12.94 31.43
N GLY A 230 12.10 12.42 32.64
CA GLY A 230 11.87 11.00 32.94
C GLY A 230 10.46 10.82 33.50
N THR A 231 9.69 9.92 32.91
CA THR A 231 8.33 9.59 33.37
C THR A 231 8.18 8.09 33.61
N ILE A 232 7.51 7.72 34.69
CA ILE A 232 7.14 6.35 35.01
C ILE A 232 5.62 6.28 34.96
N ARG A 233 5.09 5.40 34.11
CA ARG A 233 3.68 5.07 34.03
C ARG A 233 3.44 3.67 34.59
N HIS A 234 2.57 3.57 35.58
CA HIS A 234 2.21 2.32 36.22
C HIS A 234 0.70 2.07 36.09
N THR A 235 0.35 0.91 35.54
CA THR A 235 -1.05 0.47 35.39
C THR A 235 -1.42 -0.37 36.60
N VAL A 236 -2.14 0.23 37.54
CA VAL A 236 -2.58 -0.43 38.78
C VAL A 236 -3.71 -1.41 38.50
N SER A 237 -4.64 -1.02 37.62
CA SER A 237 -5.72 -1.88 37.13
C SER A 237 -6.07 -1.51 35.68
N PRO A 238 -6.83 -2.35 34.95
CA PRO A 238 -7.28 -2.00 33.58
C PRO A 238 -8.08 -0.69 33.50
N ARG A 239 -8.64 -0.24 34.64
CA ARG A 239 -9.45 0.98 34.74
C ARG A 239 -8.67 2.16 35.35
N PHE A 240 -7.51 1.92 35.96
CA PHE A 240 -6.76 2.94 36.69
C PHE A 240 -5.26 2.86 36.38
N TRP A 241 -4.71 3.97 35.89
CA TRP A 241 -3.27 4.11 35.72
C TRP A 241 -2.79 5.47 36.24
N VAL A 242 -1.53 5.47 36.67
CA VAL A 242 -0.85 6.61 37.26
C VAL A 242 0.45 6.85 36.48
N GLU A 243 0.81 8.11 36.29
CA GLU A 243 2.04 8.53 35.62
C GLU A 243 2.69 9.65 36.43
N GLY A 244 3.94 9.45 36.82
CA GLY A 244 4.76 10.44 37.53
C GLY A 244 5.95 10.83 36.66
N GLY A 245 6.27 12.12 36.59
CA GLY A 245 7.32 12.65 35.74
C GLY A 245 8.13 13.75 36.41
N VAL A 246 9.43 13.79 36.11
CA VAL A 246 10.38 14.76 36.66
C VAL A 246 11.25 15.31 35.54
N GLY A 247 11.29 16.64 35.43
CA GLY A 247 12.28 17.37 34.63
C GLY A 247 13.63 17.39 35.34
N LEU A 248 14.67 16.88 34.69
CA LEU A 248 16.01 16.73 35.24
C LEU A 248 16.80 18.04 35.20
N LEU A 249 16.58 18.86 34.17
CA LEU A 249 17.25 20.16 33.98
C LEU A 249 16.39 21.31 34.55
N LYS A 250 17.00 22.48 34.77
CA LYS A 250 16.27 23.67 35.22
C LYS A 250 15.38 24.21 34.08
N PRO A 251 14.11 24.56 34.33
CA PRO A 251 13.37 24.38 35.59
C PRO A 251 12.95 22.93 35.83
N ARG A 252 13.17 22.44 37.06
CA ARG A 252 12.79 21.08 37.49
C ARG A 252 11.31 21.03 37.77
N ALA A 253 10.53 20.69 36.75
CA ALA A 253 9.09 20.53 36.87
C ALA A 253 8.74 19.10 37.33
N LEU A 254 7.73 18.99 38.19
CA LEU A 254 7.14 17.72 38.60
C LEU A 254 5.75 17.61 37.96
N THR A 255 5.46 16.47 37.35
CA THR A 255 4.16 16.16 36.75
C THR A 255 3.63 14.88 37.34
N PHE A 256 2.37 14.90 37.77
CA PHE A 256 1.66 13.73 38.23
C PHE A 256 0.34 13.67 37.49
N LYS A 257 0.01 12.52 36.91
CA LYS A 257 -1.20 12.31 36.12
C LYS A 257 -1.85 11.01 36.55
N THR A 258 -3.16 11.03 36.73
CA THR A 258 -3.96 9.85 37.00
C THR A 258 -5.12 9.78 36.02
N PHE A 259 -5.48 8.57 35.63
CA PHE A 259 -6.60 8.34 34.74
C PHE A 259 -7.43 7.18 35.27
N PHE A 260 -8.73 7.41 35.41
CA PHE A 260 -9.68 6.48 36.00
C PHE A 260 -10.93 6.33 35.13
N ASN A 261 -11.20 5.11 34.67
CA ASN A 261 -12.42 4.76 33.93
C ASN A 261 -13.56 4.44 34.91
N VAL A 262 -14.44 5.42 35.13
CA VAL A 262 -15.61 5.32 36.01
C VAL A 262 -16.65 4.34 35.47
N SER A 263 -16.84 4.30 34.15
CA SER A 263 -17.69 3.33 33.44
C SER A 263 -17.11 3.01 32.05
N SER A 264 -17.80 2.22 31.23
CA SER A 264 -17.44 2.00 29.81
C SER A 264 -17.38 3.30 29.01
N ASP A 265 -18.17 4.29 29.42
CA ASP A 265 -18.41 5.52 28.67
C ASP A 265 -17.90 6.77 29.39
N SER A 266 -17.45 6.66 30.64
CA SER A 266 -17.03 7.80 31.45
C SER A 266 -15.63 7.63 32.02
N PHE A 267 -14.83 8.70 31.97
CA PHE A 267 -13.49 8.75 32.53
C PHE A 267 -13.25 10.02 33.32
N ILE A 268 -12.30 9.95 34.24
CA ILE A 268 -11.75 11.09 34.97
C ILE A 268 -10.24 11.09 34.77
N ASN A 269 -9.69 12.23 34.40
CA ASN A 269 -8.27 12.46 34.25
C ASN A 269 -7.87 13.62 35.17
N THR A 270 -6.89 13.39 36.03
CA THR A 270 -6.39 14.40 36.96
C THR A 270 -4.91 14.64 36.68
N VAL A 271 -4.52 15.90 36.49
CA VAL A 271 -3.14 16.30 36.26
C VAL A 271 -2.75 17.30 37.32
N ALA A 272 -1.68 17.01 38.07
CA ALA A 272 -1.04 17.94 38.99
C ALA A 272 0.36 18.26 38.47
N GLN A 273 0.68 19.54 38.28
CA GLN A 273 1.99 19.96 37.77
C GLN A 273 2.59 21.09 38.61
N ALA A 274 3.78 20.88 39.16
CA ALA A 274 4.58 21.93 39.78
C ALA A 274 5.66 22.38 38.79
N ARG A 275 5.68 23.67 38.43
CA ARG A 275 6.70 24.23 37.50
C ARG A 275 8.09 24.30 38.12
N THR A 276 8.15 24.33 39.45
CA THR A 276 9.36 24.34 40.26
C THR A 276 9.01 23.71 41.59
N ILE A 277 9.97 23.09 42.26
CA ILE A 277 9.77 22.42 43.56
C ILE A 277 9.26 23.41 44.64
N TYR A 278 9.55 24.71 44.48
CA TYR A 278 9.14 25.78 45.38
C TYR A 278 7.75 26.38 45.09
N ALA A 279 7.18 26.11 43.92
CA ALA A 279 5.86 26.62 43.54
C ALA A 279 4.78 25.58 43.89
N PRO A 280 3.57 26.01 44.29
CA PRO A 280 2.49 25.08 44.57
C PRO A 280 2.10 24.36 43.27
N PRO A 281 1.78 23.05 43.34
CA PRO A 281 1.35 22.31 42.16
C PRO A 281 -0.02 22.79 41.70
N ILE A 282 -0.17 22.92 40.38
CA ILE A 282 -1.43 23.26 39.73
C ILE A 282 -2.17 21.97 39.42
N LEU A 283 -3.35 21.80 40.00
CA LEU A 283 -4.26 20.69 39.79
C LEU A 283 -5.29 21.03 38.70
N THR A 284 -5.47 20.14 37.75
CA THR A 284 -6.53 20.20 36.74
C THR A 284 -7.26 18.86 36.72
N VAL A 285 -8.58 18.88 36.88
CA VAL A 285 -9.43 17.71 36.75
C VAL A 285 -10.23 17.83 35.45
N THR A 286 -10.29 16.74 34.69
CA THR A 286 -11.08 16.62 33.47
C THR A 286 -11.97 15.39 33.58
N ALA A 287 -13.28 15.58 33.55
CA ALA A 287 -14.27 14.51 33.52
C ALA A 287 -14.84 14.42 32.11
N GLY A 288 -14.86 13.22 31.52
CA GLY A 288 -15.38 12.99 30.18
C GLY A 288 -16.45 11.91 30.19
N ARG A 289 -17.47 12.07 29.34
CA ARG A 289 -18.49 11.05 29.08
C ARG A 289 -18.78 10.96 27.58
N ARG A 290 -18.90 9.74 27.08
CA ARG A 290 -19.29 9.45 25.70
C ARG A 290 -20.72 9.92 25.44
N ILE A 291 -20.94 10.58 24.30
CA ILE A 291 -22.23 11.23 23.98
C ILE A 291 -23.26 10.20 23.51
N PHE A 292 -22.87 9.29 22.62
CA PHE A 292 -23.76 8.24 22.07
C PHE A 292 -23.04 6.89 22.01
N ALA A 293 -23.77 5.79 22.19
CA ALA A 293 -23.22 4.44 22.01
C ALA A 293 -22.80 4.15 20.55
N ALA A 294 -23.45 4.80 19.58
CA ALA A 294 -23.19 4.61 18.14
C ALA A 294 -22.13 5.57 17.56
N ALA A 295 -21.80 6.68 18.24
CA ALA A 295 -20.78 7.64 17.81
C ALA A 295 -19.57 7.61 18.75
N THR A 296 -18.36 7.92 18.27
CA THR A 296 -17.13 7.87 19.09
C THR A 296 -16.80 9.20 19.77
N GLY A 297 -17.80 10.07 19.94
CA GLY A 297 -17.65 11.40 20.51
C GLY A 297 -17.71 11.45 22.04
N TYR A 298 -17.00 12.41 22.64
CA TYR A 298 -16.96 12.68 24.08
C TYR A 298 -17.37 14.12 24.38
N MET A 299 -18.15 14.30 25.43
CA MET A 299 -18.29 15.57 26.12
C MET A 299 -17.32 15.59 27.29
N THR A 300 -16.49 16.62 27.40
CA THR A 300 -15.50 16.75 28.47
C THR A 300 -15.66 18.07 29.21
N TYR A 301 -15.57 18.01 30.54
CA TYR A 301 -15.57 19.16 31.42
C TYR A 301 -14.21 19.26 32.11
N ARG A 302 -13.56 20.40 31.95
CA ARG A 302 -12.30 20.75 32.60
C ARG A 302 -12.59 21.77 33.70
N THR A 303 -12.25 21.42 34.94
CA THR A 303 -12.60 22.19 36.15
C THR A 303 -11.77 23.45 36.39
N GLY A 304 -10.83 23.78 35.49
CA GLY A 304 -9.89 24.89 35.68
C GLY A 304 -8.54 24.48 36.28
N GLU A 305 -7.73 25.48 36.63
CA GLU A 305 -6.42 25.33 37.26
C GLU A 305 -6.51 25.71 38.75
N TRP A 306 -6.34 24.74 39.65
CA TRP A 306 -6.45 24.90 41.09
C TRP A 306 -5.07 24.81 41.73
N ASN A 307 -4.66 25.80 42.51
CA ASN A 307 -3.41 25.71 43.27
C ASN A 307 -3.61 24.80 44.47
N LEU A 308 -2.82 23.73 44.56
CA LEU A 308 -2.85 22.83 45.70
C LEU A 308 -1.99 23.44 46.82
N GLY A 309 -2.62 24.27 47.64
CA GLY A 309 -2.02 24.88 48.84
C GLY A 309 -1.56 26.33 48.70
N ASP A 310 -1.21 26.91 49.84
CA ASP A 310 -0.96 28.35 50.00
C ASP A 310 0.53 28.74 49.99
N TRP A 311 1.46 27.79 49.85
CA TRP A 311 2.88 28.12 49.79
C TRP A 311 3.24 28.70 48.41
N GLY A 312 4.12 29.70 48.37
CA GLY A 312 4.55 30.29 47.11
C GLY A 312 3.58 31.32 46.49
N ARG A 313 2.80 32.04 47.32
CA ARG A 313 1.90 33.16 46.93
C ARG A 313 2.55 34.29 46.09
N GLY A 314 3.87 34.28 45.89
CA GLY A 314 4.62 35.18 45.00
C GLY A 314 4.82 34.65 43.57
N TYR A 315 4.47 33.39 43.28
CA TYR A 315 4.48 32.84 41.92
C TYR A 315 3.09 33.06 41.29
N GLY A 316 3.06 33.72 40.13
CA GLY A 316 1.82 34.19 39.50
C GLY A 316 0.75 33.09 39.36
N GLN A 317 -0.48 33.43 39.74
CA GLN A 317 -1.62 32.53 39.59
C GLN A 317 -1.91 32.30 38.10
N GLY A 318 -2.10 31.04 37.71
CA GLY A 318 -2.62 30.72 36.39
C GLY A 318 -4.04 31.25 36.25
N MET A 319 -4.35 31.89 35.12
CA MET A 319 -5.73 32.26 34.81
C MET A 319 -6.58 30.99 34.67
N ASP A 320 -7.84 31.05 35.14
CA ASP A 320 -8.76 29.91 35.09
C ASP A 320 -9.02 29.44 33.65
N LYS A 321 -8.62 28.20 33.34
CA LYS A 321 -8.82 27.53 32.03
C LYS A 321 -10.00 26.57 32.06
N SER A 322 -11.03 26.86 32.84
CA SER A 322 -12.27 26.09 32.85
C SER A 322 -12.90 26.08 31.45
N SER A 323 -13.28 24.89 30.99
CA SER A 323 -13.84 24.70 29.66
C SER A 323 -14.73 23.46 29.58
N ILE A 324 -15.79 23.55 28.77
CA ILE A 324 -16.58 22.41 28.31
C ILE A 324 -16.23 22.19 26.84
N SER A 325 -15.89 20.97 26.46
CA SER A 325 -15.78 20.58 25.05
C SER A 325 -16.73 19.44 24.70
N MET A 326 -17.20 19.46 23.47
CA MET A 326 -18.02 18.43 22.86
C MET A 326 -17.36 18.05 21.54
N GLY A 327 -16.79 16.85 21.50
CA GLY A 327 -16.17 16.28 20.31
C GLY A 327 -17.02 15.15 19.73
N LEU A 328 -17.25 15.17 18.43
CA LEU A 328 -17.89 14.11 17.65
C LEU A 328 -16.89 13.64 16.61
N ALA A 329 -16.65 12.33 16.55
CA ALA A 329 -15.82 11.74 15.50
C ALA A 329 -16.53 10.52 14.88
N GLY A 330 -16.20 10.24 13.63
CA GLY A 330 -16.64 9.04 12.93
C GLY A 330 -15.52 8.52 12.04
N GLN A 331 -15.40 7.18 12.00
CA GLN A 331 -14.39 6.49 11.22
C GLN A 331 -15.08 5.45 10.32
N GLY A 332 -15.11 5.72 9.01
CA GLY A 332 -15.52 4.78 7.98
C GLY A 332 -14.32 4.13 7.29
N LYS A 333 -14.56 3.23 6.31
CA LYS A 333 -13.49 2.58 5.53
C LYS A 333 -12.60 3.61 4.80
N ARG A 334 -13.22 4.59 4.14
CA ARG A 334 -12.51 5.65 3.36
C ARG A 334 -12.62 7.06 3.95
N LYS A 335 -13.62 7.34 4.79
CA LYS A 335 -13.94 8.69 5.27
C LYS A 335 -13.80 8.75 6.78
N ASN A 336 -13.03 9.70 7.29
CA ASN A 336 -13.01 10.04 8.70
C ASN A 336 -13.42 11.49 8.87
N TYR A 337 -14.18 11.79 9.90
CA TYR A 337 -14.54 13.17 10.25
C TYR A 337 -14.43 13.37 11.75
N SER A 338 -14.06 14.57 12.15
CA SER A 338 -14.13 15.04 13.54
C SER A 338 -14.66 16.46 13.57
N CYS A 339 -15.49 16.74 14.57
CA CYS A 339 -16.01 18.06 14.87
C CYS A 339 -15.86 18.27 16.38
N GLU A 340 -15.26 19.36 16.79
CA GLU A 340 -15.07 19.73 18.19
C GLU A 340 -15.59 21.14 18.42
N ILE A 341 -16.40 21.30 19.46
CA ILE A 341 -16.85 22.60 19.96
C ILE A 341 -16.38 22.71 21.39
N GLN A 342 -15.58 23.71 21.69
CA GLN A 342 -15.13 24.03 23.03
C GLN A 342 -15.60 25.44 23.40
N THR A 343 -16.22 25.55 24.57
CA THR A 343 -16.52 26.82 25.21
C THR A 343 -15.76 26.90 26.52
N GLY A 344 -14.93 27.93 26.67
CA GLY A 344 -14.12 28.13 27.87
C GLY A 344 -13.88 29.60 28.13
N ILE A 345 -13.54 29.91 29.38
CA ILE A 345 -13.37 31.30 29.86
C ILE A 345 -12.27 32.02 29.07
N ILE A 346 -11.16 31.33 28.78
CA ILE A 346 -10.01 31.90 28.07
C ILE A 346 -10.05 31.60 26.57
N ALA A 347 -10.48 30.40 26.20
CA ALA A 347 -10.45 29.95 24.81
C ALA A 347 -11.70 29.14 24.49
N SER A 348 -12.50 29.70 23.60
CA SER A 348 -13.58 29.01 22.90
C SER A 348 -13.18 28.78 21.44
N HIS A 349 -13.48 27.60 20.90
CA HIS A 349 -13.22 27.25 19.50
C HIS A 349 -14.23 26.26 18.93
N ILE A 350 -14.37 26.29 17.62
CA ILE A 350 -15.05 25.28 16.80
C ILE A 350 -14.01 24.77 15.82
N ALA A 351 -13.83 23.46 15.73
CA ALA A 351 -12.91 22.81 14.80
C ALA A 351 -13.62 21.69 14.06
N VAL A 352 -13.38 21.58 12.76
CA VAL A 352 -13.91 20.53 11.90
C VAL A 352 -12.77 19.99 11.06
N ASP A 353 -12.57 18.67 11.07
CA ASP A 353 -11.63 17.99 10.21
C ASP A 353 -12.33 16.88 9.43
N TYR A 354 -11.98 16.78 8.15
CA TYR A 354 -12.44 15.75 7.25
C TYR A 354 -11.23 15.11 6.57
N THR A 355 -11.10 13.80 6.69
CA THR A 355 -10.06 13.01 6.04
C THR A 355 -10.68 12.04 5.05
N TYR A 356 -10.23 12.12 3.79
CA TYR A 356 -10.57 11.17 2.74
C TYR A 356 -9.35 10.31 2.39
N ARG A 357 -9.51 8.99 2.45
CA ARG A 357 -8.51 8.02 2.02
C ARG A 357 -8.80 7.62 0.58
N MET A 358 -7.90 8.04 -0.32
CA MET A 358 -7.87 7.62 -1.72
C MET A 358 -7.40 6.16 -1.84
N VAL A 359 -7.62 5.55 -3.02
CA VAL A 359 -7.19 4.18 -3.33
C VAL A 359 -5.65 4.05 -3.32
N ASP A 360 -4.94 5.09 -3.78
CA ASP A 360 -3.47 5.12 -3.88
C ASP A 360 -2.73 5.33 -2.54
N SER A 361 -3.26 4.82 -1.42
CA SER A 361 -2.71 5.02 -0.06
C SER A 361 -2.51 6.48 0.36
N THR A 362 -3.11 7.42 -0.38
CA THR A 362 -3.03 8.86 -0.15
C THR A 362 -4.18 9.31 0.73
N ARG A 363 -3.89 10.14 1.74
CA ARG A 363 -4.90 10.70 2.64
C ARG A 363 -4.99 12.19 2.44
N ILE A 364 -6.13 12.68 1.97
CA ILE A 364 -6.42 14.10 1.89
C ILE A 364 -7.10 14.52 3.19
N ARG A 365 -6.62 15.60 3.79
CA ARG A 365 -7.13 16.20 5.01
C ARG A 365 -7.56 17.63 4.72
N VAL A 366 -8.79 17.95 5.06
CA VAL A 366 -9.34 19.31 5.00
C VAL A 366 -9.83 19.63 6.39
N GLY A 367 -9.38 20.74 6.96
CA GLY A 367 -9.75 21.15 8.30
C GLY A 367 -10.03 22.64 8.36
N GLY A 368 -10.94 23.05 9.23
CA GLY A 368 -11.23 24.45 9.50
C GLY A 368 -11.44 24.64 10.99
N SER A 369 -10.91 25.71 11.55
CA SER A 369 -11.16 26.07 12.94
C SER A 369 -11.43 27.57 13.09
N LEU A 370 -12.36 27.90 13.96
CA LEU A 370 -12.66 29.25 14.40
C LEU A 370 -12.43 29.29 15.90
N SER A 371 -11.49 30.11 16.34
CA SER A 371 -11.13 30.21 17.75
C SER A 371 -11.01 31.66 18.18
N THR A 372 -11.37 31.92 19.43
CA THR A 372 -11.24 33.24 20.07
C THR A 372 -9.78 33.70 20.18
N VAL A 373 -8.85 32.77 20.41
CA VAL A 373 -7.41 33.07 20.57
C VAL A 373 -6.63 32.95 19.26
N GLY A 374 -6.94 31.96 18.43
CA GLY A 374 -6.24 31.67 17.17
C GLY A 374 -6.94 32.19 15.91
N GLY A 375 -8.08 32.86 16.06
CA GLY A 375 -8.89 33.38 14.96
C GLY A 375 -9.44 32.31 14.03
N LEU A 376 -9.64 32.67 12.75
CA LEU A 376 -10.15 31.77 11.71
C LEU A 376 -8.98 31.12 10.97
N MET A 377 -8.99 29.79 10.89
CA MET A 377 -8.00 29.00 10.17
C MET A 377 -8.67 27.99 9.24
N ALA A 378 -8.08 27.81 8.06
CA ALA A 378 -8.40 26.75 7.11
C ALA A 378 -7.12 26.00 6.76
N SER A 379 -7.23 24.68 6.62
CA SER A 379 -6.12 23.79 6.33
C SER A 379 -6.51 22.79 5.25
N ILE A 380 -5.57 22.52 4.35
CA ILE A 380 -5.68 21.48 3.34
C ILE A 380 -4.35 20.76 3.28
N GLY A 381 -4.35 19.44 3.26
CA GLY A 381 -3.10 18.69 3.11
C GLY A 381 -3.31 17.29 2.60
N SER A 382 -2.23 16.70 2.15
CA SER A 382 -2.14 15.31 1.74
C SER A 382 -1.04 14.60 2.52
N ASP A 383 -1.27 13.33 2.87
CA ASP A 383 -0.22 12.41 3.30
C ASP A 383 -0.16 11.27 2.28
N HIS A 384 0.98 11.10 1.63
CA HIS A 384 1.28 10.06 0.65
C HIS A 384 2.20 9.01 1.27
N LYS A 385 1.85 7.72 1.13
CA LYS A 385 2.74 6.60 1.48
C LYS A 385 3.79 6.49 0.36
N LEU A 386 5.06 6.77 0.68
CA LEU A 386 6.16 6.66 -0.28
C LEU A 386 6.73 5.24 -0.32
N THR A 387 6.93 4.65 0.86
CA THR A 387 7.37 3.26 1.06
C THR A 387 6.60 2.65 2.23
N GLN A 388 6.82 1.37 2.56
CA GLN A 388 6.19 0.73 3.72
C GLN A 388 6.41 1.50 5.03
N HIS A 389 7.61 2.03 5.20
CA HIS A 389 8.02 2.72 6.44
C HIS A 389 8.08 4.24 6.31
N ALA A 390 7.98 4.81 5.10
CA ALA A 390 8.09 6.25 4.87
C ALA A 390 6.80 6.87 4.33
N ARG A 391 6.43 8.01 4.91
CA ARG A 391 5.32 8.85 4.45
C ARG A 391 5.79 10.27 4.24
N PHE A 392 5.33 10.87 3.15
CA PHE A 392 5.51 12.28 2.86
C PHE A 392 4.17 12.98 2.93
N GLY A 393 4.10 14.03 3.72
CA GLY A 393 2.92 14.85 3.89
C GLY A 393 3.20 16.28 3.48
N MET A 394 2.20 16.92 2.91
CA MET A 394 2.25 18.30 2.50
C MET A 394 0.94 18.95 2.92
N ALA A 395 1.00 20.11 3.56
CA ALA A 395 -0.18 20.80 4.02
C ALA A 395 -0.01 22.31 3.85
N MET A 396 -1.10 22.99 3.58
CA MET A 396 -1.20 24.44 3.64
C MET A 396 -2.19 24.79 4.74
N GLU A 397 -1.81 25.74 5.57
CA GLU A 397 -2.65 26.38 6.56
C GLU A 397 -2.73 27.87 6.24
N CYS A 398 -3.93 28.44 6.23
CA CYS A 398 -4.13 29.85 6.00
C CYS A 398 -5.24 30.39 6.89
N GLY A 399 -5.09 31.61 7.39
CA GLY A 399 -6.02 32.16 8.36
C GLY A 399 -5.63 33.52 8.89
N VAL A 400 -6.51 34.10 9.70
CA VAL A 400 -6.29 35.36 10.41
C VAL A 400 -6.31 35.04 11.91
N PRO A 401 -5.24 35.32 12.69
CA PRO A 401 -4.03 36.08 12.32
C PRO A 401 -2.83 35.21 11.85
N SER A 402 -3.00 33.91 11.62
CA SER A 402 -1.89 32.98 11.35
C SER A 402 -1.18 33.18 10.00
N GLY A 403 -1.75 33.97 9.08
CA GLY A 403 -1.19 34.23 7.76
C GLY A 403 -1.30 33.04 6.82
N VAL A 404 -0.26 32.76 6.04
CA VAL A 404 -0.18 31.61 5.12
C VAL A 404 1.08 30.80 5.40
N VAL A 405 0.91 29.51 5.69
CA VAL A 405 1.98 28.58 6.06
C VAL A 405 1.88 27.31 5.23
N VAL A 406 2.98 26.90 4.61
CA VAL A 406 3.09 25.59 3.93
C VAL A 406 3.97 24.68 4.75
N LYS A 407 3.51 23.47 5.04
CA LYS A 407 4.18 22.47 5.86
C LYS A 407 4.56 21.27 5.03
N PHE A 408 5.83 20.92 5.05
CA PHE A 408 6.31 19.63 4.57
C PHE A 408 6.55 18.70 5.75
N LYS A 409 6.13 17.45 5.64
CA LYS A 409 6.25 16.45 6.68
C LYS A 409 6.85 15.18 6.10
N VAL A 410 7.92 14.69 6.70
CA VAL A 410 8.46 13.37 6.40
C VAL A 410 8.33 12.52 7.66
N THR A 411 7.81 11.31 7.54
CA THR A 411 7.73 10.38 8.66
C THR A 411 8.33 9.05 8.24
N ARG A 412 9.36 8.58 8.94
CA ARG A 412 10.01 7.29 8.69
C ARG A 412 10.39 6.62 10.00
N LEU A 413 9.99 5.36 10.20
CA LEU A 413 10.43 4.51 11.34
C LEU A 413 10.38 5.23 12.70
N GLY A 414 9.24 5.86 13.05
CA GLY A 414 9.07 6.57 14.32
C GLY A 414 9.72 7.97 14.38
N GLN A 415 10.48 8.37 13.38
CA GLN A 415 11.03 9.73 13.24
C GLN A 415 10.11 10.58 12.36
N ARG A 416 9.80 11.79 12.81
CA ARG A 416 8.97 12.77 12.12
C ARG A 416 9.75 14.06 11.95
N VAL A 417 9.96 14.48 10.71
CA VAL A 417 10.53 15.79 10.37
C VAL A 417 9.42 16.68 9.81
N VAL A 418 9.25 17.88 10.35
CA VAL A 418 8.25 18.86 9.89
C VAL A 418 8.93 20.17 9.58
N ILE A 419 8.70 20.72 8.40
CA ILE A 419 9.27 22.00 7.96
C ILE A 419 8.12 22.95 7.62
N PRO A 420 7.62 23.76 8.58
CA PRO A 420 6.68 24.83 8.31
C PRO A 420 7.41 26.02 7.71
N ILE A 421 6.94 26.47 6.55
CA ILE A 421 7.42 27.64 5.84
C ILE A 421 6.32 28.69 5.94
N VAL A 422 6.55 29.73 6.75
CA VAL A 422 5.66 30.89 6.87
C VAL A 422 5.90 31.77 5.66
N MET A 423 4.92 31.84 4.74
CA MET A 423 5.01 32.64 3.53
C MET A 423 4.54 34.07 3.74
N SER A 424 3.60 34.30 4.65
CA SER A 424 3.16 35.63 5.05
C SER A 424 2.62 35.57 6.49
N GLY A 425 2.86 36.62 7.26
CA GLY A 425 2.25 36.80 8.59
C GLY A 425 0.79 37.27 8.53
N GLU A 426 0.36 37.77 7.37
CA GLU A 426 -1.02 38.18 7.10
C GLU A 426 -1.66 37.30 6.04
N PHE A 427 -2.98 37.15 6.10
CA PHE A 427 -3.71 36.36 5.12
C PHE A 427 -3.65 37.03 3.75
N ASN A 428 -3.06 36.34 2.78
CA ASN A 428 -3.01 36.78 1.39
C ASN A 428 -3.50 35.64 0.48
N ILE A 429 -4.65 35.86 -0.16
CA ILE A 429 -5.30 34.85 -1.01
C ILE A 429 -4.43 34.41 -2.20
N LYS A 430 -3.59 35.30 -2.76
CA LYS A 430 -2.70 34.95 -3.86
C LYS A 430 -1.61 34.00 -3.40
N LEU A 431 -1.02 34.26 -2.23
CA LEU A 431 -0.02 33.37 -1.63
C LEU A 431 -0.63 32.05 -1.17
N ALA A 432 -1.87 32.05 -0.69
CA ALA A 432 -2.59 30.82 -0.38
C ALA A 432 -2.85 29.99 -1.66
N PHE A 433 -3.30 30.61 -2.75
CA PHE A 433 -3.53 29.90 -4.01
C PHE A 433 -2.24 29.24 -4.53
N TRP A 434 -1.16 30.01 -4.68
CA TRP A 434 0.11 29.47 -5.16
C TRP A 434 0.78 28.51 -4.16
N GLY A 435 0.56 28.74 -2.87
CA GLY A 435 0.97 27.86 -1.78
C GLY A 435 0.35 26.46 -1.81
N ALA A 436 -0.87 26.35 -2.33
CA ALA A 436 -1.52 25.06 -2.56
C ALA A 436 -1.11 24.44 -3.91
N VAL A 437 -1.12 25.24 -4.99
CA VAL A 437 -0.97 24.75 -6.36
C VAL A 437 0.47 24.34 -6.68
N VAL A 438 1.47 25.15 -6.32
CA VAL A 438 2.88 24.86 -6.68
C VAL A 438 3.35 23.56 -6.03
N PRO A 439 3.24 23.36 -4.71
CA PRO A 439 3.73 22.14 -4.09
C PRO A 439 2.99 20.89 -4.59
N ALA A 440 1.69 21.00 -4.89
CA ALA A 440 0.90 19.90 -5.44
C ALA A 440 1.34 19.53 -6.86
N SER A 441 1.56 20.53 -7.72
CA SER A 441 2.06 20.31 -9.09
C SER A 441 3.45 19.67 -9.09
N VAL A 442 4.37 20.15 -8.23
CA VAL A 442 5.71 19.57 -8.07
C VAL A 442 5.64 18.11 -7.59
N ALA A 443 4.75 17.78 -6.65
CA ALA A 443 4.54 16.42 -6.20
C ALA A 443 4.07 15.49 -7.33
N VAL A 444 3.10 15.92 -8.14
CA VAL A 444 2.57 15.15 -9.28
C VAL A 444 3.63 14.96 -10.37
N ILE A 445 4.38 16.02 -10.71
CA ILE A 445 5.47 15.96 -11.68
C ILE A 445 6.56 15.01 -11.19
N THR A 446 6.96 15.10 -9.92
CA THR A 446 7.98 14.23 -9.32
C THR A 446 7.53 12.77 -9.34
N ASP A 447 6.26 12.49 -8.99
CA ASP A 447 5.72 11.14 -9.03
C ASP A 447 5.72 10.56 -10.45
N HIS A 448 5.20 11.32 -11.42
CA HIS A 448 5.05 10.87 -12.80
C HIS A 448 6.38 10.71 -13.54
N PHE A 449 7.30 11.66 -13.39
CA PHE A 449 8.54 11.71 -14.17
C PHE A 449 9.77 11.13 -13.45
N LEU A 450 9.79 11.04 -12.12
CA LEU A 450 10.96 10.54 -11.39
C LEU A 450 10.67 9.22 -10.66
N LEU A 451 9.55 9.10 -9.95
CA LEU A 451 9.26 7.92 -9.13
C LEU A 451 8.70 6.75 -9.94
N LYS A 452 7.65 6.97 -10.73
CA LYS A 452 7.03 5.93 -11.58
C LYS A 452 8.01 5.24 -12.55
N PRO A 453 8.88 5.94 -13.31
CA PRO A 453 9.82 5.26 -14.19
C PRO A 453 10.87 4.45 -13.42
N ARG A 454 11.31 4.93 -12.25
CA ARG A 454 12.22 4.17 -11.38
C ARG A 454 11.56 2.89 -10.85
N ARG A 455 10.31 2.97 -10.40
CA ARG A 455 9.54 1.79 -9.95
C ARG A 455 9.35 0.77 -11.07
N LYS A 456 8.97 1.22 -12.26
CA LYS A 456 8.84 0.34 -13.45
C LYS A 456 10.16 -0.32 -13.80
N LYS A 457 11.28 0.40 -13.71
CA LYS A 457 12.61 -0.16 -13.94
C LYS A 457 12.97 -1.23 -12.90
N GLN A 458 12.76 -0.96 -11.61
CA GLN A 458 13.00 -1.94 -10.54
C GLN A 458 12.17 -3.21 -10.72
N LEU A 459 10.89 -3.06 -11.10
CA LEU A 459 10.02 -4.19 -11.40
C LEU A 459 10.54 -5.00 -12.59
N ALA A 460 10.95 -4.35 -13.67
CA ALA A 460 11.52 -5.00 -14.84
C ALA A 460 12.83 -5.73 -14.51
N ASP A 461 13.73 -5.09 -13.76
CA ASP A 461 14.99 -5.68 -13.31
C ASP A 461 14.73 -6.94 -12.45
N LYS A 462 13.70 -6.90 -11.58
CA LYS A 462 13.32 -8.04 -10.74
C LYS A 462 12.67 -9.18 -11.52
N ILE A 463 11.80 -8.87 -12.49
CA ILE A 463 11.24 -9.87 -13.42
C ILE A 463 12.38 -10.53 -14.21
N GLN A 464 13.38 -9.77 -14.64
CA GLN A 464 14.54 -10.32 -15.34
C GLN A 464 15.36 -11.25 -14.44
N GLU A 465 15.66 -10.85 -13.20
CA GLU A 465 16.35 -11.70 -12.22
C GLU A 465 15.61 -13.04 -12.03
N LEU A 466 14.28 -13.00 -11.88
CA LEU A 466 13.44 -14.20 -11.74
C LEU A 466 13.42 -15.07 -13.01
N ARG A 467 13.48 -14.46 -14.20
CA ARG A 467 13.62 -15.19 -15.47
C ARG A 467 14.97 -15.89 -15.58
N GLU A 468 16.04 -15.27 -15.08
CA GLU A 468 17.38 -15.86 -15.04
C GLU A 468 17.43 -17.02 -14.04
N GLU A 469 16.86 -16.86 -12.84
CA GLU A 469 16.75 -17.92 -11.82
C GLU A 469 15.96 -19.14 -12.32
N HIS A 470 14.97 -18.95 -13.20
CA HIS A 470 14.11 -20.01 -13.75
C HIS A 470 14.38 -20.36 -15.23
N ALA A 471 15.55 -19.97 -15.77
CA ALA A 471 15.88 -20.18 -17.18
C ALA A 471 15.82 -21.66 -17.59
N ASP A 472 16.32 -22.57 -16.75
CA ASP A 472 16.31 -24.02 -17.03
C ASP A 472 14.89 -24.58 -17.14
N TYR A 473 13.97 -24.11 -16.28
CA TYR A 473 12.56 -24.51 -16.33
C TYR A 473 11.90 -24.05 -17.63
N LEU A 474 12.16 -22.81 -18.05
CA LEU A 474 11.64 -22.26 -19.31
C LEU A 474 12.19 -23.01 -20.53
N ALA A 475 13.48 -23.36 -20.51
CA ALA A 475 14.11 -24.16 -21.56
C ALA A 475 13.46 -25.54 -21.67
N GLN A 476 13.22 -26.23 -20.55
CA GLN A 476 12.53 -27.52 -20.53
C GLN A 476 11.12 -27.41 -21.12
N ARG A 477 10.30 -26.46 -20.65
CA ARG A 477 8.94 -26.22 -21.15
C ARG A 477 8.91 -25.92 -22.65
N LYS A 478 9.88 -25.16 -23.15
CA LYS A 478 10.03 -24.88 -24.58
C LYS A 478 10.28 -26.16 -25.37
N THR A 479 11.23 -27.00 -24.93
CA THR A 479 11.51 -28.27 -25.62
C THR A 479 10.31 -29.23 -25.61
N GLU A 480 9.56 -29.29 -24.51
CA GLU A 480 8.33 -30.08 -24.40
C GLU A 480 7.25 -29.61 -25.38
N ALA A 481 7.07 -28.29 -25.52
CA ALA A 481 6.10 -27.71 -26.44
C ALA A 481 6.47 -27.99 -27.91
N GLU A 482 7.74 -27.83 -28.28
CA GLU A 482 8.24 -28.14 -29.63
C GLU A 482 8.05 -29.62 -29.98
N GLN A 483 8.37 -30.52 -29.03
CA GLN A 483 8.12 -31.95 -29.16
C GLN A 483 6.63 -32.28 -29.34
N ALA A 484 5.74 -31.63 -28.58
CA ALA A 484 4.30 -31.81 -28.73
C ALA A 484 3.81 -31.31 -30.10
N GLN A 485 4.28 -30.16 -30.58
CA GLN A 485 3.94 -29.65 -31.92
C GLN A 485 4.39 -30.59 -33.04
N LEU A 486 5.59 -31.20 -32.91
CA LEU A 486 6.11 -32.17 -33.86
C LEU A 486 5.20 -33.40 -34.02
N ILE A 487 4.60 -33.87 -32.92
CA ILE A 487 3.64 -34.99 -32.91
C ILE A 487 2.29 -34.55 -33.49
N LEU A 488 1.84 -33.36 -33.12
CA LEU A 488 0.56 -32.81 -33.57
C LEU A 488 0.55 -32.49 -35.07
N ALA A 489 1.71 -32.22 -35.69
CA ALA A 489 1.84 -31.85 -37.11
C ALA A 489 1.12 -32.83 -38.07
N ASP A 490 1.26 -34.13 -37.86
CA ASP A 490 0.65 -35.15 -38.73
C ASP A 490 -0.88 -35.20 -38.57
N SER A 491 -1.37 -34.92 -37.36
CA SER A 491 -2.80 -34.81 -37.07
C SER A 491 -3.39 -33.52 -37.63
N ALA A 492 -2.70 -32.40 -37.43
CA ALA A 492 -3.07 -31.09 -37.93
C ALA A 492 -3.17 -31.09 -39.45
N SER A 493 -2.17 -31.61 -40.18
CA SER A 493 -2.18 -31.69 -41.65
C SER A 493 -3.37 -32.51 -42.18
N ARG A 494 -3.69 -33.64 -41.54
CA ARG A 494 -4.87 -34.46 -41.89
C ARG A 494 -6.17 -33.70 -41.67
N LYS A 495 -6.29 -32.99 -40.54
CA LYS A 495 -7.46 -32.15 -40.23
C LYS A 495 -7.59 -30.98 -41.20
N THR A 496 -6.49 -30.32 -41.55
CA THR A 496 -6.48 -29.25 -42.56
C THR A 496 -7.08 -29.74 -43.87
N LYS A 497 -6.58 -30.87 -44.42
CA LYS A 497 -7.11 -31.44 -45.67
C LYS A 497 -8.60 -31.80 -45.57
N ALA A 498 -9.03 -32.36 -44.44
CA ALA A 498 -10.42 -32.74 -44.22
C ALA A 498 -11.37 -31.53 -44.10
N GLU A 499 -10.94 -30.46 -43.44
CA GLU A 499 -11.69 -29.21 -43.30
C GLU A 499 -11.69 -28.42 -44.62
N GLU A 500 -10.59 -28.41 -45.38
CA GLU A 500 -10.52 -27.80 -46.71
C GLU A 500 -11.50 -28.44 -47.70
N ALA A 501 -11.63 -29.77 -47.69
CA ALA A 501 -12.58 -30.48 -48.55
C ALA A 501 -14.04 -30.13 -48.25
N LYS A 502 -14.35 -29.65 -47.03
CA LYS A 502 -15.69 -29.30 -46.57
C LYS A 502 -15.92 -27.79 -46.47
N ASN A 503 -14.97 -26.97 -46.93
CA ASN A 503 -14.95 -25.51 -46.72
C ASN A 503 -15.14 -25.09 -45.25
N GLY A 504 -14.62 -25.93 -44.35
CA GLY A 504 -14.70 -25.78 -42.90
C GLY A 504 -13.65 -24.84 -42.34
N LEU A 505 -13.30 -25.02 -41.07
CA LEU A 505 -12.41 -24.13 -40.32
C LEU A 505 -10.94 -24.54 -40.50
N VAL A 506 -10.14 -23.67 -41.10
CA VAL A 506 -8.70 -23.89 -41.31
C VAL A 506 -7.90 -22.75 -40.70
N ILE A 507 -7.03 -23.04 -39.76
CA ILE A 507 -6.12 -22.06 -39.17
C ILE A 507 -5.00 -21.75 -40.17
N VAL A 508 -4.85 -20.48 -40.51
CA VAL A 508 -3.80 -19.99 -41.43
C VAL A 508 -2.54 -19.66 -40.65
N GLU A 509 -2.70 -18.98 -39.53
CA GLU A 509 -1.62 -18.54 -38.67
C GLU A 509 -2.14 -18.38 -37.25
N ALA A 510 -1.42 -18.86 -36.25
CA ALA A 510 -1.71 -18.56 -34.86
C ALA A 510 -0.42 -18.25 -34.08
N ARG A 511 -0.44 -17.14 -33.35
CA ARG A 511 0.71 -16.65 -32.58
C ARG A 511 0.34 -16.39 -31.13
N TYR A 512 1.19 -16.81 -30.20
CA TYR A 512 0.99 -16.64 -28.77
C TYR A 512 2.17 -15.91 -28.13
N GLY A 513 1.92 -14.90 -27.31
CA GLY A 513 2.97 -14.14 -26.62
C GLY A 513 2.69 -12.64 -26.64
N LYS A 514 3.76 -11.83 -26.66
CA LYS A 514 3.65 -10.37 -26.66
C LYS A 514 4.74 -9.73 -27.52
N GLY A 515 4.35 -8.82 -28.40
CA GLY A 515 5.30 -8.04 -29.21
C GLY A 515 6.20 -8.91 -30.10
N SER A 516 7.52 -8.80 -29.91
CA SER A 516 8.53 -9.58 -30.64
C SER A 516 8.59 -11.05 -30.20
N ASP A 517 8.18 -11.34 -28.98
CA ASP A 517 8.39 -12.65 -28.34
C ASP A 517 7.18 -13.57 -28.56
N MET A 518 6.57 -13.47 -29.75
CA MET A 518 5.44 -14.32 -30.12
C MET A 518 5.92 -15.63 -30.74
N ILE A 519 5.38 -16.74 -30.24
CA ILE A 519 5.66 -18.08 -30.73
C ILE A 519 4.58 -18.55 -31.70
N ASP A 520 4.97 -19.35 -32.69
CA ASP A 520 4.03 -19.98 -33.60
C ASP A 520 3.38 -21.19 -32.91
N VAL A 521 2.04 -21.16 -32.85
CA VAL A 521 1.20 -22.21 -32.27
C VAL A 521 0.15 -22.71 -33.26
N THR A 522 0.35 -22.43 -34.55
CA THR A 522 -0.56 -22.79 -35.65
C THR A 522 -0.89 -24.28 -35.66
N VAL A 523 0.14 -25.12 -35.53
CA VAL A 523 -0.02 -26.59 -35.54
C VAL A 523 -0.85 -27.08 -34.37
N ALA A 524 -0.57 -26.57 -33.17
CA ALA A 524 -1.28 -26.94 -31.95
C ALA A 524 -2.76 -26.55 -32.04
N ILE A 525 -3.07 -25.34 -32.50
CA ILE A 525 -4.46 -24.87 -32.64
C ILE A 525 -5.20 -25.63 -33.74
N GLN A 526 -4.57 -25.85 -34.90
CA GLN A 526 -5.18 -26.62 -35.98
C GLN A 526 -5.52 -28.05 -35.53
N ALA A 527 -4.68 -28.66 -34.68
CA ALA A 527 -4.95 -29.96 -34.10
C ALA A 527 -6.16 -29.98 -33.15
N LEU A 528 -6.55 -28.85 -32.56
CA LEU A 528 -7.73 -28.73 -31.69
C LEU A 528 -9.04 -28.57 -32.46
N VAL A 529 -9.01 -28.23 -33.75
CA VAL A 529 -10.22 -28.08 -34.59
C VAL A 529 -10.97 -29.40 -34.70
N HIS A 530 -12.28 -29.38 -34.49
CA HIS A 530 -13.17 -30.54 -34.62
C HIS A 530 -14.51 -30.10 -35.20
N GLU A 531 -14.97 -30.76 -36.28
CA GLU A 531 -16.25 -30.45 -36.95
C GLU A 531 -16.38 -28.96 -37.31
N SER A 532 -15.35 -28.41 -37.96
CA SER A 532 -15.28 -27.00 -38.35
C SER A 532 -15.46 -26.00 -37.20
N LYS A 533 -15.16 -26.41 -35.96
CA LYS A 533 -15.18 -25.55 -34.76
C LYS A 533 -13.89 -25.69 -33.95
N LEU A 534 -13.45 -24.59 -33.35
CA LEU A 534 -12.38 -24.51 -32.37
C LEU A 534 -12.99 -23.97 -31.08
N THR A 535 -12.77 -24.67 -29.96
CA THR A 535 -13.18 -24.23 -28.62
C THR A 535 -12.02 -24.38 -27.66
N ILE A 536 -11.56 -23.27 -27.10
CA ILE A 536 -10.59 -23.21 -26.02
C ILE A 536 -11.32 -22.65 -24.80
N PRO A 537 -11.50 -23.43 -23.72
CA PRO A 537 -12.15 -22.96 -22.51
C PRO A 537 -11.30 -21.88 -21.81
N GLY A 538 -11.96 -20.98 -21.08
CA GLY A 538 -11.30 -19.95 -20.28
C GLY A 538 -10.98 -20.44 -18.86
N GLY A 539 -10.30 -19.59 -18.09
CA GLY A 539 -10.05 -19.81 -16.66
C GLY A 539 -8.73 -20.51 -16.32
N HIS A 540 -7.89 -20.77 -17.32
CA HIS A 540 -6.50 -21.18 -17.18
C HIS A 540 -5.63 -20.51 -18.25
N ALA A 541 -4.32 -20.42 -18.00
CA ALA A 541 -3.36 -19.87 -18.95
C ALA A 541 -3.22 -20.78 -20.18
N LYS A 542 -3.20 -20.19 -21.38
CA LYS A 542 -3.03 -20.91 -22.65
C LYS A 542 -1.65 -21.54 -22.79
N SER A 543 -0.66 -21.08 -22.04
CA SER A 543 0.65 -21.73 -21.93
C SER A 543 0.60 -23.18 -21.44
N ASN A 544 -0.51 -23.60 -20.81
CA ASN A 544 -0.70 -24.97 -20.34
C ASN A 544 -1.33 -25.91 -21.39
N ILE A 545 -1.70 -25.39 -22.56
CA ILE A 545 -2.21 -26.20 -23.68
C ILE A 545 -1.03 -26.99 -24.28
N LEU A 546 -1.27 -28.24 -24.67
CA LEU A 546 -0.25 -29.06 -25.33
C LEU A 546 0.28 -28.39 -26.60
N GLY A 547 1.61 -28.23 -26.68
CA GLY A 547 2.28 -27.54 -27.78
C GLY A 547 2.43 -26.03 -27.60
N PHE A 548 2.00 -25.50 -26.45
CA PHE A 548 2.27 -24.11 -26.04
C PHE A 548 3.35 -24.11 -24.96
N TYR A 549 4.08 -23.00 -24.88
CA TYR A 549 4.88 -22.63 -23.72
C TYR A 549 4.75 -21.12 -23.50
N ASP A 550 5.21 -20.63 -22.36
CA ASP A 550 5.20 -19.20 -22.07
C ASP A 550 6.49 -18.52 -22.58
N PRO A 551 6.43 -17.66 -23.63
CA PRO A 551 7.62 -16.98 -24.13
C PRO A 551 7.99 -15.70 -23.36
N CYS A 552 7.05 -15.12 -22.59
CA CYS A 552 7.26 -13.85 -21.89
C CYS A 552 6.65 -13.90 -20.48
N LEU A 553 7.26 -14.74 -19.62
CA LEU A 553 6.86 -14.96 -18.23
C LEU A 553 6.78 -13.63 -17.47
N GLY A 554 5.65 -13.38 -16.78
CA GLY A 554 5.39 -12.15 -16.02
C GLY A 554 4.84 -10.97 -16.85
N GLU A 555 4.60 -11.15 -18.14
CA GLU A 555 3.95 -10.15 -18.98
C GLU A 555 2.57 -10.61 -19.48
N ALA A 556 1.70 -9.64 -19.79
CA ALA A 556 0.39 -9.92 -20.36
C ALA A 556 0.52 -10.47 -21.79
N LYS A 557 0.09 -11.73 -21.97
CA LYS A 557 0.18 -12.48 -23.22
C LYS A 557 -1.15 -12.49 -23.95
N GLN A 558 -1.09 -12.52 -25.28
CA GLN A 558 -2.26 -12.63 -26.14
C GLN A 558 -2.09 -13.76 -27.14
N LEU A 559 -3.22 -14.35 -27.51
CA LEU A 559 -3.33 -15.34 -28.57
C LEU A 559 -4.02 -14.69 -29.77
N ILE A 560 -3.32 -14.62 -30.89
CA ILE A 560 -3.82 -14.14 -32.17
C ILE A 560 -4.03 -15.34 -33.08
N ILE A 561 -5.24 -15.52 -33.59
CA ILE A 561 -5.61 -16.62 -34.50
C ILE A 561 -6.19 -16.04 -35.78
N LYS A 562 -5.52 -16.29 -36.89
CA LYS A 562 -6.03 -16.05 -38.24
C LYS A 562 -6.51 -17.37 -38.83
N TYR A 563 -7.76 -17.41 -39.25
CA TYR A 563 -8.37 -18.61 -39.80
C TYR A 563 -9.22 -18.31 -41.03
N ARG A 564 -9.41 -19.33 -41.85
CA ARG A 564 -10.28 -19.34 -43.02
C ARG A 564 -11.51 -20.20 -42.72
N PHE A 565 -12.70 -19.67 -42.95
CA PHE A 565 -13.96 -20.38 -42.83
C PHE A 565 -14.88 -19.96 -43.98
N GLN A 566 -15.45 -20.91 -44.72
CA GLN A 566 -16.31 -20.62 -45.89
C GLN A 566 -15.68 -19.61 -46.88
N HIS A 567 -14.39 -19.80 -47.20
CA HIS A 567 -13.58 -18.93 -48.08
C HIS A 567 -13.35 -17.50 -47.59
N ARG A 568 -13.74 -17.14 -46.36
CA ARG A 568 -13.45 -15.84 -45.74
C ARG A 568 -12.34 -15.98 -44.71
N LEU A 569 -11.49 -14.96 -44.65
CA LEU A 569 -10.41 -14.87 -43.68
C LEU A 569 -10.87 -14.04 -42.48
N HIS A 570 -10.63 -14.56 -41.29
CA HIS A 570 -11.02 -13.96 -40.02
C HIS A 570 -9.81 -13.91 -39.09
N GLU A 571 -9.79 -12.94 -38.19
CA GLU A 571 -8.76 -12.76 -37.19
C GLU A 571 -9.41 -12.55 -35.82
N VAL A 572 -8.87 -13.22 -34.80
CA VAL A 572 -9.35 -13.14 -33.42
C VAL A 572 -8.15 -12.97 -32.49
N CYS A 573 -8.22 -11.97 -31.62
CA CYS A 573 -7.21 -11.68 -30.61
C CYS A 573 -7.82 -11.81 -29.22
N VAL A 574 -7.23 -12.63 -28.34
CA VAL A 574 -7.78 -12.94 -27.02
C VAL A 574 -6.67 -12.98 -25.97
N ASP A 575 -6.93 -12.41 -24.78
CA ASP A 575 -6.02 -12.45 -23.63
C ASP A 575 -5.79 -13.87 -23.10
N ASP A 576 -4.67 -14.12 -22.41
CA ASP A 576 -4.20 -15.44 -21.99
C ASP A 576 -5.29 -16.35 -21.36
N THR A 577 -6.09 -15.84 -20.42
CA THR A 577 -7.07 -16.66 -19.68
C THR A 577 -8.50 -16.64 -20.26
N ALA A 578 -8.74 -15.83 -21.29
CA ALA A 578 -10.08 -15.66 -21.86
C ALA A 578 -10.42 -16.79 -22.85
N PRO A 579 -11.69 -17.28 -22.85
CA PRO A 579 -12.13 -18.37 -23.72
C PRO A 579 -12.12 -17.97 -25.20
N VAL A 580 -11.93 -18.94 -26.08
CA VAL A 580 -11.93 -18.74 -27.53
C VAL A 580 -12.92 -19.71 -28.18
N ALA A 581 -13.77 -19.21 -29.06
CA ALA A 581 -14.63 -20.01 -29.91
C ALA A 581 -14.58 -19.51 -31.36
N CYS A 582 -14.22 -20.36 -32.31
CA CYS A 582 -14.21 -20.07 -33.74
C CYS A 582 -14.99 -21.14 -34.52
N PRO A 583 -15.73 -20.81 -35.59
CA PRO A 583 -16.03 -19.46 -36.06
C PRO A 583 -16.90 -18.68 -35.06
N LEU A 584 -16.71 -17.36 -34.98
CA LEU A 584 -17.56 -16.49 -34.15
C LEU A 584 -19.00 -16.56 -34.66
N ARG A 585 -19.94 -16.68 -33.71
CA ARG A 585 -21.36 -16.84 -34.01
C ARG A 585 -22.02 -15.58 -34.51
#